data_AF-A0A926NAB9-F1
#
_entry.id   AF-A0A926NAB9-F1
#
_cell.length_a   1.000
_cell.length_b   1.000
_cell.length_c   1.000
_cell.angle_alpha   90.00
_cell.angle_beta   90.00
_cell.angle_gamma   90.00
#
_symmetry.space_group_name_H-M   'P 1'
#
loop_
_entity.id
_entity.type
_entity.pdbx_description
1 polymer ?
#
loop_
_entity_poly.entity_id
_entity_poly.type
_entity_poly.pdbx_seq_one_letter_code
_entity_poly.pdbx_strand_id
1 'polypeptide(L)'
;MNRNINFNNSGDSTYVEGDNTINYNQNTKDSIDLNELNSQLNKFISQLIHSSDLSDETKIKLMQTAKESQEHITKGNRFKNAFNKLNQELEKISGILQGTSTLGQTVSTILSLLK
;
A
#
# COMPACT_ATOMS: atom_id res chain seq x y z
N MET A 1 41.65 3.55 -23.95
CA MET A 1 41.88 2.28 -23.22
C MET A 1 41.62 2.60 -21.75
N ASN A 2 40.36 2.47 -21.29
CA ASN A 2 39.98 2.91 -19.95
C ASN A 2 39.99 1.72 -18.99
N ARG A 3 40.80 1.88 -17.94
CA ARG A 3 41.10 0.91 -16.90
C ARG A 3 39.93 0.83 -15.91
N ASN A 4 39.55 -0.38 -15.55
CA ASN A 4 38.68 -0.65 -14.40
C ASN A 4 39.31 -0.07 -13.13
N ILE A 5 38.48 0.56 -12.30
CA ILE A 5 38.79 0.78 -10.89
C ILE A 5 37.65 0.16 -10.10
N ASN A 6 37.95 -0.91 -9.37
CA ASN A 6 37.06 -1.53 -8.40
C ASN A 6 37.38 -0.90 -7.04
N PHE A 7 36.40 -0.28 -6.40
CA PHE A 7 36.47 0.12 -4.99
C PHE A 7 35.50 -0.75 -4.19
N ASN A 8 36.06 -1.58 -3.32
CA ASN A 8 35.35 -2.21 -2.21
C ASN A 8 35.77 -1.52 -0.91
N ASN A 9 34.87 -1.58 0.08
CA ASN A 9 34.90 -1.02 1.44
C ASN A 9 34.53 0.46 1.54
N SER A 10 33.77 0.90 2.54
CA SER A 10 33.33 0.28 3.79
C SER A 10 32.12 1.07 4.30
N GLY A 11 31.36 0.45 5.20
CA GLY A 11 30.06 0.91 5.67
C GLY A 11 29.93 2.39 6.05
N ASP A 12 28.67 2.79 5.98
CA ASP A 12 28.05 3.97 6.58
C ASP A 12 28.12 5.26 5.76
N SER A 13 27.11 5.47 4.91
CA SER A 13 26.60 6.81 4.61
C SER A 13 25.46 6.83 3.58
N THR A 14 24.56 7.77 3.83
CA THR A 14 23.95 8.68 2.84
C THR A 14 22.84 8.15 1.91
N TYR A 15 21.68 8.77 2.13
CA TYR A 15 20.63 9.14 1.16
C TYR A 15 21.07 9.01 -0.30
N VAL A 16 20.41 8.11 -1.04
CA VAL A 16 20.50 8.06 -2.49
C VAL A 16 19.35 8.90 -3.05
N GLU A 17 19.59 10.19 -3.27
CA GLU A 17 18.82 10.97 -4.24
C GLU A 17 19.17 10.44 -5.63
N GLY A 18 18.40 9.46 -6.10
CA GLY A 18 18.29 9.15 -7.51
C GLY A 18 16.97 9.72 -8.01
N ASP A 19 16.99 10.45 -9.12
CA ASP A 19 15.83 11.00 -9.82
C ASP A 19 14.71 9.95 -10.01
N ASN A 20 13.78 9.87 -9.06
CA ASN A 20 12.57 9.06 -9.18
C ASN A 20 11.45 9.90 -9.80
N THR A 21 11.65 10.36 -11.04
CA THR A 21 10.55 10.89 -11.83
C THR A 21 9.71 9.70 -12.31
N ILE A 22 8.68 9.36 -11.54
CA ILE A 22 7.64 8.41 -11.96
C ILE A 22 6.96 9.02 -13.19
N ASN A 23 7.22 8.45 -14.36
CA ASN A 23 6.62 8.90 -15.61
C ASN A 23 5.17 8.38 -15.65
N TYR A 24 4.21 9.20 -15.22
CA TYR A 24 2.79 8.90 -15.30
C TYR A 24 2.35 8.92 -16.76
N ASN A 25 2.29 7.75 -17.39
CA ASN A 25 1.61 7.61 -18.65
C ASN A 25 0.09 7.81 -18.43
N GLN A 26 -0.36 9.06 -18.62
CA GLN A 26 -1.77 9.44 -18.61
C GLN A 26 -2.45 8.90 -19.87
N ASN A 27 -2.92 7.65 -19.81
CA ASN A 27 -3.95 7.16 -20.72
C ASN A 27 -4.70 6.01 -20.05
N THR A 28 -5.74 6.34 -19.29
CA THR A 28 -7.07 5.72 -19.37
C THR A 28 -8.01 6.31 -18.33
N LYS A 29 -9.27 6.48 -18.71
CA LYS A 29 -10.39 6.92 -17.87
C LYS A 29 -10.86 5.86 -16.85
N ASP A 30 -10.02 4.85 -16.57
CA ASP A 30 -10.26 3.65 -15.73
C ASP A 30 -8.98 3.23 -14.96
N SER A 31 -8.16 4.21 -14.57
CA SER A 31 -6.90 3.95 -13.85
C SER A 31 -7.10 4.12 -12.35
N ILE A 32 -7.00 3.02 -11.59
CA ILE A 32 -6.82 3.08 -10.13
C ILE A 32 -5.65 4.02 -9.84
N ASP A 33 -5.87 5.05 -9.02
CA ASP A 33 -4.81 5.90 -8.51
C ASP A 33 -3.98 5.11 -7.48
N LEU A 34 -2.90 4.50 -7.96
CA LEU A 34 -2.05 3.64 -7.15
C LEU A 34 -1.34 4.40 -6.02
N ASN A 35 -1.10 5.71 -6.17
CA ASN A 35 -0.46 6.49 -5.12
C ASN A 35 -1.44 6.80 -4.00
N GLU A 36 -2.65 7.22 -4.35
CA GLU A 36 -3.70 7.46 -3.37
C GLU A 36 -4.07 6.16 -2.66
N LEU A 37 -4.18 5.05 -3.39
CA LEU A 37 -4.38 3.73 -2.79
C LEU A 37 -3.24 3.37 -1.82
N ASN A 38 -1.98 3.59 -2.19
CA ASN A 38 -0.84 3.30 -1.31
C ASN A 38 -0.81 4.20 -0.06
N SER A 39 -1.15 5.48 -0.22
CA SER A 39 -1.29 6.45 0.88
C SER A 39 -2.38 6.00 1.87
N GLN A 40 -3.56 5.64 1.36
CA GLN A 40 -4.66 5.17 2.19
C GLN A 40 -4.36 3.82 2.85
N LEU A 41 -3.63 2.91 2.19
CA LEU A 41 -3.15 1.66 2.80
C LEU A 41 -2.18 1.91 3.96
N ASN A 42 -1.25 2.86 3.81
CA ASN A 42 -0.35 3.25 4.90
C ASN A 42 -1.12 3.80 6.11
N LYS A 43 -2.09 4.68 5.85
CA LYS A 43 -2.97 5.24 6.88
C LYS A 43 -3.80 4.14 7.56
N PHE A 44 -4.37 3.22 6.79
CA PHE A 44 -5.13 2.09 7.29
C PHE A 44 -4.29 1.20 8.21
N ILE A 45 -3.07 0.83 7.80
CA ILE A 45 -2.16 0.02 8.62
C ILE A 45 -1.83 0.73 9.94
N SER A 46 -1.53 2.03 9.91
CA SER A 46 -1.28 2.81 11.12
C SER A 46 -2.50 2.83 12.05
N GLN A 47 -3.70 3.02 11.51
CA GLN A 47 -4.95 3.02 12.29
C GLN A 47 -5.30 1.64 12.84
N LEU A 48 -5.04 0.57 12.10
CA LEU A 48 -5.27 -0.83 12.50
C LEU A 48 -4.49 -1.19 13.76
N ILE A 49 -3.22 -0.77 13.83
CA ILE A 49 -2.34 -1.03 14.99
C ILE A 49 -2.95 -0.45 16.27
N HIS A 50 -3.60 0.71 16.17
CA HIS A 50 -4.17 1.43 17.31
C HIS A 50 -5.67 1.16 17.53
N SER A 51 -6.33 0.40 16.65
CA SER A 51 -7.76 0.10 16.78
C SER A 51 -8.00 -0.92 17.89
N SER A 52 -9.00 -0.66 18.73
CA SER A 52 -9.55 -1.62 19.69
C SER A 52 -10.77 -2.37 19.13
N ASP A 53 -11.20 -2.05 17.91
CA ASP A 53 -12.51 -2.46 17.36
C ASP A 53 -12.48 -3.87 16.76
N LEU A 54 -11.29 -4.44 16.58
CA LEU A 54 -11.04 -5.72 15.92
C LEU A 54 -10.21 -6.64 16.81
N SER A 55 -10.39 -7.96 16.64
CA SER A 55 -9.51 -8.94 17.27
C SER A 55 -8.10 -8.89 16.69
N ASP A 56 -7.10 -9.29 17.48
CA ASP A 56 -5.70 -9.26 17.04
C ASP A 56 -5.46 -10.17 15.83
N GLU A 57 -6.13 -11.32 15.75
CA GLU A 57 -6.11 -12.21 14.59
C GLU A 57 -6.62 -11.49 13.32
N THR A 58 -7.74 -10.77 13.44
CA THR A 58 -8.30 -10.00 12.33
C THR A 58 -7.35 -8.88 11.91
N LYS A 59 -6.75 -8.16 12.88
CA LYS A 59 -5.78 -7.11 12.60
C LYS A 59 -4.56 -7.65 11.85
N ILE A 60 -3.98 -8.75 12.32
CA ILE A 60 -2.81 -9.37 11.70
C ILE A 60 -3.11 -9.75 10.24
N LYS A 61 -4.26 -10.40 10.00
CA LYS A 61 -4.66 -10.81 8.65
C LYS A 61 -4.86 -9.63 7.70
N LEU A 62 -5.50 -8.55 8.18
CA LEU A 62 -5.71 -7.33 7.40
C LEU A 62 -4.40 -6.58 7.13
N MET A 63 -3.54 -6.45 8.14
CA MET A 63 -2.22 -5.84 7.99
C MET A 63 -1.37 -6.60 6.97
N GLN A 64 -1.38 -7.94 7.01
CA GLN A 64 -0.64 -8.76 6.05
C GLN A 64 -1.14 -8.54 4.62
N THR A 65 -2.46 -8.54 4.43
CA THR A 65 -3.07 -8.36 3.10
C THR A 65 -2.87 -6.93 2.55
N ALA A 66 -2.92 -5.92 3.42
CA ALA A 66 -2.63 -4.53 3.07
C ALA A 66 -1.16 -4.36 2.67
N LYS A 67 -0.21 -4.89 3.45
CA LYS A 67 1.23 -4.84 3.13
C LYS A 67 1.57 -5.56 1.83
N GLU A 68 0.99 -6.74 1.60
CA GLU A 68 1.13 -7.49 0.35
C GLU A 68 0.68 -6.62 -0.84
N SER A 69 -0.45 -5.93 -0.72
CA SER A 69 -0.96 -5.02 -1.75
C SER A 69 -0.04 -3.81 -1.99
N GLN A 70 0.52 -3.22 -0.93
CA GLN A 70 1.47 -2.10 -1.05
C GLN A 70 2.79 -2.51 -1.71
N GLU A 71 3.28 -3.71 -1.42
CA GLU A 71 4.49 -4.26 -2.03
C GLU A 71 4.30 -4.41 -3.55
N HIS A 72 3.13 -4.88 -3.97
CA HIS A 72 2.77 -4.97 -5.39
C HIS A 72 2.69 -3.60 -6.07
N ILE A 73 2.10 -2.59 -5.41
CA ILE A 73 2.09 -1.21 -5.91
C ILE A 73 3.52 -0.68 -6.08
N THR A 74 4.35 -0.83 -5.05
CA THR A 74 5.74 -0.33 -5.03
C THR A 74 6.60 -0.99 -6.12
N LYS A 75 6.39 -2.28 -6.36
CA LYS A 75 7.07 -3.04 -7.41
C LYS A 75 6.51 -2.79 -8.81
N GLY A 76 5.47 -1.97 -8.96
CA GLY A 76 4.80 -1.71 -10.24
C GLY A 76 4.05 -2.92 -10.80
N ASN A 77 3.87 -3.97 -10.01
CA ASN A 77 3.23 -5.21 -10.42
C ASN A 77 1.74 -5.15 -10.09
N ARG A 78 0.90 -4.94 -11.10
CA ARG A 78 -0.57 -4.94 -10.97
C ARG A 78 -1.11 -6.36 -10.77
N PHE A 79 -0.84 -6.98 -9.61
CA PHE A 79 -1.41 -8.28 -9.28
C PHE A 79 -2.88 -8.13 -8.87
N LYS A 80 -3.78 -8.35 -9.84
CA LYS A 80 -5.24 -8.38 -9.65
C LYS A 80 -5.66 -9.24 -8.45
N ASN A 81 -4.93 -10.31 -8.16
CA ASN A 81 -5.24 -11.22 -7.05
C ASN A 81 -5.06 -10.59 -5.67
N ALA A 82 -4.00 -9.80 -5.45
CA ALA A 82 -3.74 -9.16 -4.16
C ALA A 82 -4.82 -8.10 -3.86
N PHE A 83 -5.16 -7.27 -4.85
CA PHE A 83 -6.22 -6.28 -4.70
C PHE A 83 -7.61 -6.90 -4.54
N ASN A 84 -7.91 -8.00 -5.22
CA ASN A 84 -9.16 -8.73 -5.02
C ASN A 84 -9.28 -9.29 -3.60
N LYS A 85 -8.20 -9.88 -3.07
CA LYS A 85 -8.14 -10.39 -1.69
C LYS A 85 -8.30 -9.25 -0.69
N LEU A 86 -7.62 -8.12 -0.90
CA LEU A 86 -7.78 -6.92 -0.10
C LEU A 86 -9.23 -6.42 -0.12
N ASN A 87 -9.84 -6.28 -1.30
CA ASN A 87 -11.23 -5.85 -1.44
C ASN A 87 -12.18 -6.76 -0.65
N GLN A 88 -12.04 -8.09 -0.79
CA GLN A 88 -12.87 -9.06 -0.06
C GLN A 88 -12.71 -8.98 1.46
N GLU A 89 -11.49 -8.83 1.97
CA GLU A 89 -11.25 -8.72 3.41
C GLU A 89 -11.77 -7.39 3.97
N LEU A 90 -11.65 -6.29 3.21
CA LEU A 90 -12.19 -4.98 3.57
C LEU A 90 -13.73 -4.96 3.56
N GLU A 91 -14.38 -5.60 2.59
CA GLU A 91 -15.84 -5.70 2.56
C GLU A 91 -16.39 -6.45 3.77
N LYS A 92 -15.73 -7.54 4.22
CA LYS A 92 -16.13 -8.30 5.43
C LYS A 92 -16.12 -7.46 6.69
N ILE A 93 -15.10 -6.61 6.86
CA ILE A 93 -14.98 -5.77 8.06
C ILE A 93 -15.73 -4.45 7.93
N SER A 94 -16.10 -4.02 6.72
CA SER A 94 -16.84 -2.77 6.51
C SER A 94 -18.16 -2.74 7.28
N GLY A 95 -18.81 -3.90 7.47
CA GLY A 95 -20.00 -4.06 8.29
C GLY A 95 -19.73 -3.93 9.80
N ILE A 96 -18.54 -4.32 10.26
CA ILE A 96 -18.12 -4.23 11.67
C ILE A 96 -17.68 -2.79 11.99
N LEU A 97 -17.01 -2.14 11.04
CA LEU A 97 -16.49 -0.79 11.16
C LEU A 97 -17.51 0.29 10.77
N GLN A 98 -18.81 -0.05 10.76
CA GLN A 98 -19.89 0.87 10.37
C GLN A 98 -19.88 2.15 11.24
N GLY A 99 -19.73 3.30 10.59
CA GLY A 99 -19.80 4.61 11.23
C GLY A 99 -18.67 5.55 10.83
N THR A 100 -18.74 6.79 11.32
CA THR A 100 -17.79 7.89 11.06
C THR A 100 -16.42 7.69 11.72
N SER A 101 -16.08 6.46 12.17
CA SER A 101 -14.78 6.19 12.76
C SER A 101 -13.68 6.42 11.71
N THR A 102 -12.55 6.95 12.13
CA THR A 102 -11.45 7.27 11.21
C THR A 102 -10.98 6.03 10.45
N LEU A 103 -11.06 4.84 11.07
CA LEU A 103 -10.76 3.56 10.43
C LEU A 103 -11.81 3.17 9.38
N GLY A 104 -13.11 3.29 9.70
CA GLY A 104 -14.21 3.00 8.76
C GLY A 104 -14.22 3.92 7.53
N GLN A 105 -13.89 5.20 7.72
CA GLN A 105 -13.73 6.16 6.61
C GLN A 105 -12.56 5.78 5.69
N THR A 106 -11.41 5.38 6.28
CA THR A 106 -10.26 4.91 5.50
C THR A 106 -10.60 3.64 4.70
N VAL A 107 -11.28 2.66 5.32
CA VAL A 107 -11.74 1.45 4.63
C VAL A 107 -12.67 1.79 3.46
N SER A 108 -13.63 2.69 3.67
CA SER A 108 -14.56 3.15 2.64
C SER A 108 -13.84 3.82 1.46
N THR A 109 -12.82 4.64 1.76
CA THR A 109 -11.99 5.30 0.75
C THR A 109 -11.22 4.27 -0.08
N ILE A 110 -10.58 3.28 0.57
CA ILE A 110 -9.85 2.20 -0.13
C ILE A 110 -10.79 1.40 -1.03
N LEU A 111 -11.97 0.99 -0.53
CA LEU A 111 -12.97 0.28 -1.33
C LEU A 111 -13.44 1.08 -2.55
N SER A 112 -13.54 2.41 -2.44
CA SER A 112 -13.89 3.28 -3.56
C SER A 112 -12.77 3.37 -4.61
N LEU A 113 -11.50 3.30 -4.20
CA LEU A 113 -10.36 3.34 -5.12
C LEU A 113 -10.16 2.03 -5.89
N LEU A 114 -10.68 0.92 -5.35
CA LEU A 114 -10.56 -0.41 -5.95
C LEU A 114 -11.69 -0.75 -6.95
N LYS A 115 -12.76 0.04 -7.00
CA LYS A 115 -13.92 -0.13 -7.91
C LYS A 115 -13.76 0.69 -9.18
#